data_AF-A0A2S2NCL5-F1
#
_entry.id   AF-A0A2S2NCL5-F1
#
_cell.length_a   1.000
_cell.length_b   1.000
_cell.length_c   1.000
_cell.angle_alpha   90.00
_cell.angle_beta   90.00
_cell.angle_gamma   90.00
#
_symmetry.space_group_name_H-M   'P 1'
#
loop_
_entity.id
_entity.type
_entity.pdbx_description
1 polymer ?
#
loop_
_entity_poly.entity_id
_entity_poly.type
_entity_poly.pdbx_seq_one_letter_code
_entity_poly.pdbx_strand_id
1 'polypeptide(L)'
;MTSQNHGFAVNPEISDWAPLFTNVNDKSNEGIIHNTLPFFSVQFHPEGCPGPEDLECLFDVYLEAVKRTKNNNEFKLMDLLQKRLNPDIPKTSIDVQKVLILGSGGLSIGQAGEFDYSGSQAIKALREENIVTILINPNIATVQTSLGLANKVYFLPLELDFVSQVIQSERPDGILLTFGGQTALNCGIELKKSGILEKYNIKVLGTPIQTIIATEDRKEFSDRVVEIGERVAPSAVVTSY
;
A
#
# COMPACT_ATOMS: atom_id res chain seq x y z
N MET A 1 9.89 0.82 10.84
CA MET A 1 9.57 0.88 12.29
C MET A 1 10.86 0.68 13.07
N THR A 2 10.89 0.94 14.38
CA THR A 2 12.12 0.88 15.19
C THR A 2 11.90 0.29 16.57
N SER A 3 12.91 -0.37 17.14
CA SER A 3 12.97 -0.71 18.56
C SER A 3 13.75 0.37 19.33
N GLN A 4 13.25 0.74 20.50
CA GLN A 4 13.79 1.82 21.33
C GLN A 4 13.75 1.42 22.81
N ASN A 5 14.78 1.79 23.56
CA ASN A 5 14.81 1.60 25.01
C ASN A 5 15.67 2.69 25.69
N HIS A 6 15.16 3.92 25.68
CA HIS A 6 15.82 5.07 26.30
C HIS A 6 14.78 5.91 27.07
N GLY A 7 15.24 6.57 28.15
CA GLY A 7 14.42 7.49 28.96
C GLY A 7 14.82 8.97 28.84
N PHE A 8 15.84 9.25 28.02
CA PHE A 8 16.36 10.60 27.75
C PHE A 8 16.36 10.84 26.25
N ALA A 9 16.24 12.10 25.83
CA ALA A 9 16.26 12.50 24.43
C ALA A 9 17.16 13.71 24.22
N VAL A 10 17.70 13.83 23.01
CA VAL A 10 18.58 14.94 22.61
C VAL A 10 17.75 16.12 22.11
N ASN A 11 18.06 17.35 22.55
CA ASN A 11 17.55 18.56 21.89
C ASN A 11 18.33 18.77 20.58
N PRO A 12 17.69 18.76 19.40
CA PRO A 12 18.38 18.86 18.12
C PRO A 12 18.86 20.27 17.76
N GLU A 13 18.53 21.32 18.55
CA GLU A 13 18.97 22.70 18.32
C GLU A 13 20.47 22.91 18.67
N ILE A 14 21.35 22.28 17.89
CA ILE A 14 22.80 22.29 18.09
C ILE A 14 23.49 22.83 16.82
N SER A 15 24.46 23.74 16.99
CA SER A 15 25.27 24.26 15.87
C SER A 15 25.95 23.13 15.10
N ASP A 16 25.97 23.23 13.78
CA ASP A 16 26.63 22.28 12.85
C ASP A 16 25.97 20.89 12.72
N TRP A 17 24.86 20.66 13.41
CA TRP A 17 24.06 19.44 13.33
C TRP A 17 22.64 19.73 12.82
N ALA A 18 22.00 18.69 12.31
CA ALA A 18 20.59 18.69 11.93
C ALA A 18 19.89 17.43 12.45
N PRO A 19 18.58 17.49 12.75
CA PRO A 19 17.78 16.28 12.98
C PRO A 19 17.81 15.38 11.75
N LEU A 20 18.07 14.09 11.96
CA LEU A 20 18.04 13.07 10.92
C LEU A 20 16.75 12.26 10.94
N PHE A 21 16.29 11.86 12.13
CA PHE A 21 15.04 11.14 12.34
C PHE A 21 14.20 11.84 13.40
N THR A 22 12.88 11.71 13.29
CA THR A 22 11.92 12.30 14.24
C THR A 22 10.83 11.30 14.53
N ASN A 23 10.47 11.16 15.80
CA ASN A 23 9.39 10.28 16.23
C ASN A 23 8.05 10.78 15.70
N VAL A 24 7.28 9.91 15.05
CA VAL A 24 5.99 10.29 14.46
C VAL A 24 4.94 10.58 15.54
N ASN A 25 5.02 9.91 16.70
CA ASN A 25 4.04 10.00 17.78
C ASN A 25 4.22 11.25 18.64
N ASP A 26 5.43 11.52 19.14
CA ASP A 26 5.69 12.59 20.12
C ASP A 26 6.61 13.71 19.63
N LYS A 27 7.10 13.60 18.39
CA LYS A 27 8.01 14.56 17.74
C LYS A 27 9.39 14.70 18.39
N SER A 28 9.77 13.79 19.28
CA SER A 28 11.12 13.74 19.84
C SER A 28 12.18 13.43 18.76
N ASN A 29 13.41 13.85 19.02
CA ASN A 29 14.53 13.62 18.12
C ASN A 29 15.00 12.16 18.20
N GLU A 30 15.13 11.53 17.03
CA GLU A 30 15.45 10.10 16.92
C GLU A 30 16.79 9.84 16.23
N GLY A 31 17.54 10.90 15.93
CA GLY A 31 18.86 10.81 15.32
C GLY A 31 19.33 12.18 14.85
N ILE A 32 20.64 12.37 14.77
CA ILE A 32 21.27 13.61 14.31
C ILE A 32 22.31 13.32 13.24
N ILE A 33 22.57 14.30 12.38
CA ILE A 33 23.59 14.25 11.34
C ILE A 33 24.38 15.56 11.33
N HIS A 34 25.68 15.48 11.12
CA HIS A 34 26.51 16.68 10.97
C HIS A 34 26.34 17.26 9.57
N ASN A 35 26.34 18.58 9.45
CA ASN A 35 26.08 19.29 8.18
C ASN A 35 27.16 19.08 7.09
N THR A 36 28.32 18.53 7.45
CA THR A 36 29.52 18.48 6.58
C THR A 36 30.36 17.25 6.82
N LEU A 37 30.61 16.90 8.09
CA LEU A 37 31.40 15.74 8.46
C LEU A 37 30.58 14.44 8.35
N PRO A 38 31.23 13.29 8.14
CA PRO A 38 30.55 11.99 8.00
C PRO A 38 30.13 11.42 9.36
N PHE A 39 29.48 12.23 10.19
CA PHE A 39 28.98 11.84 11.50
C PHE A 39 27.45 11.83 11.50
N PHE A 40 26.90 10.72 11.98
CA PHE A 40 25.48 10.60 12.29
C PHE A 40 25.29 9.70 13.49
N SER A 41 24.13 9.82 14.13
CA SER A 41 23.68 8.90 15.16
C SER A 41 22.18 8.67 15.06
N VAL A 42 21.73 7.60 15.69
CA VAL A 42 20.32 7.25 15.86
C VAL A 42 20.06 7.01 17.34
N GLN A 43 18.82 7.28 17.76
CA GLN A 43 18.36 7.10 19.13
C GLN A 43 17.76 5.71 19.37
N PHE A 44 17.31 5.06 18.29
CA PHE A 44 16.79 3.69 18.25
C PHE A 44 17.90 2.65 18.01
N HIS A 45 17.50 1.38 18.06
CA HIS A 45 18.37 0.21 17.92
C HIS A 45 18.23 -0.40 16.51
N PRO A 46 19.08 -0.03 15.53
CA PRO A 46 19.00 -0.57 14.16
C PRO A 46 19.38 -2.05 14.08
N GLU A 47 20.00 -2.62 15.11
CA GLU A 47 20.29 -4.04 15.24
C GLU A 47 19.06 -4.91 15.47
N GLY A 48 17.91 -4.32 15.84
CA GLY A 48 16.62 -4.99 15.89
C GLY A 48 16.53 -6.20 16.85
N CYS A 49 17.44 -6.37 17.81
CA CYS A 49 17.49 -7.56 18.67
C CYS A 49 17.04 -7.27 20.12
N PRO A 50 15.72 -7.30 20.45
CA PRO A 50 14.56 -7.63 19.61
C PRO A 50 13.96 -6.39 18.90
N GLY A 51 13.15 -6.62 17.85
CA GLY A 51 12.59 -5.54 17.02
C GLY A 51 12.57 -5.85 15.52
N PRO A 52 12.10 -4.91 14.70
CA PRO A 52 12.14 -5.00 13.24
C PRO A 52 13.57 -4.77 12.70
N GLU A 53 13.90 -5.39 11.57
CA GLU A 53 15.19 -5.27 10.88
C GLU A 53 15.19 -4.16 9.81
N ASP A 54 14.12 -3.36 9.73
CA ASP A 54 13.87 -2.34 8.68
C ASP A 54 15.01 -1.33 8.45
N LEU A 55 15.86 -1.08 9.47
CA LEU A 55 16.93 -0.08 9.43
C LEU A 55 18.34 -0.66 9.59
N GLU A 56 18.52 -1.97 9.38
CA GLU A 56 19.85 -2.60 9.34
C GLU A 56 20.75 -1.95 8.26
N CYS A 57 20.15 -1.43 7.18
CA CYS A 57 20.86 -0.73 6.10
C CYS A 57 21.70 0.48 6.57
N LEU A 58 21.47 1.01 7.79
CA LEU A 58 22.33 2.04 8.39
C LEU A 58 23.75 1.55 8.67
N PHE A 59 23.94 0.26 8.93
CA PHE A 59 25.28 -0.33 9.05
C PHE A 59 26.01 -0.31 7.71
N ASP A 60 25.33 -0.56 6.59
CA ASP A 60 25.92 -0.44 5.25
C ASP A 60 26.33 1.00 4.95
N VAL A 61 25.51 1.98 5.34
CA VAL A 61 25.83 3.41 5.20
C VAL A 61 27.09 3.74 6.00
N TYR A 62 27.17 3.28 7.24
CA TYR A 62 28.35 3.47 8.09
C TYR A 62 29.61 2.85 7.44
N LEU A 63 29.55 1.60 6.99
CA LEU A 63 30.68 0.92 6.37
C LEU A 63 31.14 1.61 5.07
N GLU A 64 30.20 2.08 4.25
CA GLU A 64 30.50 2.83 3.03
C GLU A 64 31.15 4.19 3.36
N ALA A 65 30.65 4.92 4.36
CA ALA A 65 31.22 6.18 4.80
C ALA A 65 32.67 6.00 5.31
N VAL A 66 32.94 4.94 6.08
CA VAL A 66 34.30 4.58 6.53
C VAL A 66 35.22 4.30 5.35
N LYS A 67 34.77 3.50 4.37
CA LYS A 67 35.57 3.18 3.17
C LYS A 67 35.91 4.42 2.35
N ARG A 68 34.93 5.31 2.12
CA ARG A 68 35.15 6.55 1.35
C ARG A 68 36.09 7.51 2.05
N THR A 69 35.92 7.67 3.37
CA THR A 69 36.79 8.51 4.19
C THR A 69 38.23 7.99 4.15
N LYS A 70 38.44 6.67 4.30
CA LYS A 70 39.77 6.05 4.24
C LYS A 70 40.47 6.27 2.89
N ASN A 71 39.70 6.30 1.80
CA ASN A 71 40.22 6.46 0.44
C ASN A 71 40.33 7.95 0.01
N ASN A 72 40.04 8.90 0.91
CA ASN A 72 39.95 10.35 0.60
C ASN A 72 38.98 10.67 -0.55
N ASN A 73 37.91 9.89 -0.69
CA ASN A 73 36.86 10.18 -1.65
C ASN A 73 35.90 11.21 -1.04
N GLU A 74 35.62 12.29 -1.77
CA GLU A 74 34.62 13.28 -1.35
C GLU A 74 33.20 12.69 -1.49
N PHE A 75 32.37 12.88 -0.47
CA PHE A 75 30.97 12.47 -0.48
C PHE A 75 30.14 13.27 0.52
N LYS A 76 28.82 13.30 0.32
CA LYS A 76 27.87 13.77 1.32
C LYS A 76 27.20 12.58 1.97
N LEU A 77 27.25 12.53 3.30
CA LEU A 77 26.63 11.44 4.05
C LEU A 77 25.10 11.39 3.85
N MET A 78 24.45 12.55 3.73
CA MET A 78 23.02 12.63 3.48
C MET A 78 22.62 11.96 2.15
N ASP A 79 23.43 12.06 1.10
CA ASP A 79 23.14 11.42 -0.19
C ASP A 79 23.19 9.89 -0.08
N LEU A 80 24.12 9.36 0.72
CA LEU A 80 24.19 7.92 1.00
C LEU A 80 22.96 7.43 1.78
N LEU A 81 22.55 8.19 2.80
CA LEU A 81 21.37 7.90 3.61
C LEU A 81 20.10 7.94 2.75
N GLN A 82 19.89 9.00 1.97
CA GLN A 82 18.73 9.14 1.09
C GLN A 82 18.65 7.99 0.08
N LYS A 83 19.78 7.61 -0.53
CA LYS A 83 19.84 6.49 -1.47
C LYS A 83 19.44 5.15 -0.85
N ARG A 84 19.68 4.96 0.46
CA ARG A 84 19.35 3.70 1.16
C ARG A 84 17.95 3.72 1.77
N LEU A 85 17.53 4.84 2.34
CA LEU A 85 16.28 4.98 3.07
C LEU A 85 15.08 5.30 2.19
N ASN A 86 15.30 6.00 1.07
CA ASN A 86 14.26 6.35 0.12
C ASN A 86 14.55 5.68 -1.22
N PRO A 87 14.18 4.40 -1.40
CA PRO A 87 14.12 3.85 -2.75
C PRO A 87 13.19 4.72 -3.61
N ASP A 88 13.46 4.80 -4.91
CA ASP A 88 12.67 5.57 -5.88
C ASP A 88 11.24 5.01 -5.98
N ILE A 89 10.38 5.36 -5.03
CA ILE A 89 8.96 5.02 -5.03
C ILE A 89 8.22 6.15 -5.75
N PRO A 90 7.52 5.87 -6.87
CA PRO A 90 6.71 6.88 -7.54
C PRO A 90 5.64 7.42 -6.58
N LYS A 91 5.80 8.68 -6.15
CA LYS A 91 4.76 9.37 -5.39
C LYS A 91 3.59 9.64 -6.33
N THR A 92 2.59 8.76 -6.27
CA THR A 92 1.37 8.92 -7.06
C THR A 92 0.37 9.68 -6.21
N SER A 93 0.17 10.97 -6.47
CA SER A 93 -0.99 11.69 -5.94
C SER A 93 -2.22 11.18 -6.69
N ILE A 94 -3.10 10.48 -5.99
CA ILE A 94 -4.34 9.97 -6.56
C ILE A 94 -5.40 11.06 -6.43
N ASP A 95 -5.54 11.88 -7.47
CA ASP A 95 -6.65 12.82 -7.57
C ASP A 95 -7.87 12.10 -8.16
N VAL A 96 -8.89 11.91 -7.32
CA VAL A 96 -10.20 11.32 -7.64
C VAL A 96 -11.29 12.04 -6.86
N GLN A 97 -12.43 12.27 -7.50
CA GLN A 97 -13.58 12.96 -6.89
C GLN A 97 -14.79 12.03 -6.74
N LYS A 98 -14.88 11.00 -7.59
CA LYS A 98 -15.91 9.96 -7.51
C LYS A 98 -15.30 8.57 -7.62
N VAL A 99 -15.61 7.71 -6.66
CA VAL A 99 -15.10 6.34 -6.56
C VAL A 99 -16.24 5.33 -6.58
N LEU A 100 -16.10 4.32 -7.44
CA LEU A 100 -16.94 3.13 -7.48
C LEU A 100 -16.36 2.04 -6.59
N ILE A 101 -17.19 1.45 -5.74
CA ILE A 101 -16.84 0.37 -4.83
C ILE A 101 -17.64 -0.86 -5.23
N LEU A 102 -16.96 -1.96 -5.51
CA LEU A 102 -17.61 -3.25 -5.72
C LEU A 102 -17.73 -3.95 -4.36
N GLY A 103 -18.96 -4.15 -3.91
CA GLY A 103 -19.27 -4.79 -2.63
C GLY A 103 -19.05 -6.29 -2.62
N SER A 104 -19.47 -6.95 -1.55
CA SER A 104 -19.23 -8.38 -1.31
C SER A 104 -19.97 -9.33 -2.25
N GLY A 105 -21.04 -8.87 -2.90
CA GLY A 105 -22.00 -9.77 -3.53
C GLY A 105 -22.86 -10.52 -2.51
N GLY A 106 -23.52 -11.58 -2.96
CA GLY A 106 -24.27 -12.50 -2.10
C GLY A 106 -23.36 -13.30 -1.17
N LEU A 107 -23.84 -13.61 0.04
CA LEU A 107 -23.12 -14.44 0.99
C LEU A 107 -22.90 -15.84 0.41
N SER A 108 -21.64 -16.24 0.29
CA SER A 108 -21.23 -17.56 -0.21
C SER A 108 -20.35 -18.24 0.83
N ILE A 109 -20.29 -19.58 0.83
CA ILE A 109 -19.38 -20.29 1.75
C ILE A 109 -17.94 -19.87 1.41
N GLY A 110 -17.21 -19.34 2.40
CA GLY A 110 -15.86 -18.77 2.20
C GLY A 110 -15.84 -17.28 1.82
N GLN A 111 -16.99 -16.63 1.66
CA GLN A 111 -17.13 -15.18 1.52
C GLN A 111 -18.24 -14.68 2.44
N ALA A 112 -17.85 -14.30 3.66
CA ALA A 112 -18.78 -13.92 4.73
C ALA A 112 -18.93 -12.40 4.89
N GLY A 113 -19.46 -11.95 6.03
CA GLY A 113 -19.70 -10.54 6.36
C GLY A 113 -18.45 -9.68 6.57
N GLU A 114 -17.24 -10.23 6.44
CA GLU A 114 -15.99 -9.46 6.54
C GLU A 114 -15.87 -8.38 5.46
N PHE A 115 -16.44 -8.64 4.28
CA PHE A 115 -16.47 -7.71 3.15
C PHE A 115 -17.53 -6.61 3.32
N ASP A 116 -18.62 -6.90 4.04
CA ASP A 116 -19.60 -5.89 4.45
C ASP A 116 -18.94 -4.85 5.36
N TYR A 117 -18.21 -5.31 6.38
CA TYR A 117 -17.48 -4.43 7.29
C TYR A 117 -16.36 -3.65 6.60
N SER A 118 -15.47 -4.32 5.87
CA SER A 118 -14.32 -3.67 5.22
C SER A 118 -14.75 -2.69 4.13
N GLY A 119 -15.77 -3.02 3.33
CA GLY A 119 -16.37 -2.11 2.37
C GLY A 119 -17.01 -0.88 3.03
N SER A 120 -17.63 -1.03 4.20
CA SER A 120 -18.17 0.09 4.97
C SER A 120 -17.07 1.02 5.49
N GLN A 121 -15.93 0.49 5.92
CA GLN A 121 -14.77 1.30 6.31
C GLN A 121 -14.17 2.06 5.12
N ALA A 122 -14.13 1.44 3.94
CA ALA A 122 -13.68 2.10 2.71
C ALA A 122 -14.59 3.30 2.36
N ILE A 123 -15.91 3.12 2.45
CA ILE A 123 -16.87 4.22 2.24
C ILE A 123 -16.64 5.36 3.24
N LYS A 124 -16.44 5.02 4.52
CA LYS A 124 -16.17 6.00 5.58
C LYS A 124 -14.90 6.82 5.29
N ALA A 125 -13.79 6.15 4.96
CA ALA A 125 -12.52 6.81 4.65
C ALA A 125 -12.65 7.76 3.44
N LEU A 126 -13.30 7.32 2.37
CA LEU A 126 -13.54 8.16 1.20
C LEU A 126 -14.40 9.38 1.52
N ARG A 127 -15.40 9.21 2.39
CA ARG A 127 -16.26 10.31 2.83
C ARG A 127 -15.52 11.34 3.67
N GLU A 128 -14.60 10.92 4.54
CA GLU A 128 -13.75 11.83 5.33
C GLU A 128 -12.87 12.71 4.44
N GLU A 129 -12.47 12.18 3.27
CA GLU A 129 -11.72 12.89 2.23
C GLU A 129 -12.62 13.63 1.21
N ASN A 130 -13.93 13.76 1.48
CA ASN A 130 -14.92 14.40 0.61
C ASN A 130 -15.07 13.78 -0.79
N ILE A 131 -14.76 12.49 -0.95
CA ILE A 131 -14.90 11.76 -2.21
C ILE A 131 -16.31 11.17 -2.32
N VAL A 132 -16.94 11.33 -3.49
CA VAL A 132 -18.28 10.79 -3.77
C VAL A 132 -18.19 9.28 -3.96
N THR A 133 -18.99 8.53 -3.20
CA THR A 133 -18.98 7.07 -3.19
C THR A 133 -20.19 6.48 -3.90
N ILE A 134 -19.93 5.62 -4.89
CA ILE A 134 -20.92 4.79 -5.55
C ILE A 134 -20.67 3.34 -5.15
N LEU A 135 -21.66 2.66 -4.60
CA LEU A 135 -21.57 1.25 -4.22
C LEU A 135 -22.42 0.40 -5.15
N ILE A 136 -21.88 -0.74 -5.62
CA ILE A 136 -22.67 -1.83 -6.19
C ILE A 136 -22.61 -3.00 -5.22
N ASN A 137 -23.76 -3.42 -4.69
CA ASN A 137 -23.87 -4.64 -3.90
C ASN A 137 -25.29 -5.23 -4.03
N PRO A 138 -25.46 -6.45 -4.58
CA PRO A 138 -26.78 -7.07 -4.70
C PRO A 138 -27.34 -7.55 -3.35
N ASN A 139 -26.53 -7.67 -2.30
CA ASN A 139 -26.99 -8.15 -1.00
C ASN A 139 -27.63 -7.02 -0.18
N ILE A 140 -28.97 -7.02 -0.18
CA ILE A 140 -29.82 -6.05 0.55
C ILE A 140 -29.72 -6.15 2.08
N ALA A 141 -29.16 -7.23 2.62
CA ALA A 141 -29.12 -7.51 4.06
C ALA A 141 -27.73 -7.20 4.65
N THR A 142 -27.13 -6.07 4.27
CA THR A 142 -25.78 -5.65 4.68
C THR A 142 -25.78 -4.26 5.28
N VAL A 143 -24.86 -3.99 6.21
CA VAL A 143 -24.66 -2.64 6.74
C VAL A 143 -24.14 -1.71 5.65
N GLN A 144 -23.32 -2.23 4.73
CA GLN A 144 -22.75 -1.54 3.59
C GLN A 144 -23.80 -0.84 2.72
N THR A 145 -25.00 -1.41 2.63
CA THR A 145 -26.11 -0.87 1.82
C THR A 145 -27.09 0.01 2.61
N SER A 146 -26.77 0.31 3.87
CA SER A 146 -27.59 1.18 4.71
C SER A 146 -27.71 2.59 4.12
N LEU A 147 -28.91 3.17 4.26
CA LEU A 147 -29.20 4.52 3.79
C LEU A 147 -28.22 5.53 4.40
N GLY A 148 -27.59 6.34 3.54
CA GLY A 148 -26.70 7.43 3.94
C GLY A 148 -25.25 7.03 4.21
N LEU A 149 -24.89 5.75 4.11
CA LEU A 149 -23.49 5.32 4.21
C LEU A 149 -22.73 5.71 2.93
N ALA A 150 -23.07 5.13 1.79
CA ALA A 150 -22.60 5.57 0.47
C ALA A 150 -23.50 6.69 -0.09
N ASN A 151 -22.97 7.52 -1.00
CA ASN A 151 -23.77 8.56 -1.66
C ASN A 151 -24.83 7.95 -2.58
N LYS A 152 -24.51 6.82 -3.24
CA LYS A 152 -25.45 6.08 -4.07
C LYS A 152 -25.19 4.58 -4.00
N VAL A 153 -26.25 3.80 -3.95
CA VAL A 153 -26.19 2.33 -3.89
C VAL A 153 -26.96 1.74 -5.07
N TYR A 154 -26.35 0.78 -5.74
CA TYR A 154 -26.93 -0.04 -6.79
C TYR A 154 -27.05 -1.48 -6.32
N PHE A 155 -28.28 -1.98 -6.27
CA PHE A 155 -28.57 -3.39 -5.99
C PHE A 155 -28.54 -4.21 -7.28
N LEU A 156 -27.35 -4.33 -7.86
CA LEU A 156 -27.11 -5.04 -9.13
C LEU A 156 -26.08 -6.16 -8.95
N PRO A 157 -26.11 -7.22 -9.78
CA PRO A 157 -25.07 -8.24 -9.80
C PRO A 157 -23.68 -7.65 -10.09
N LEU A 158 -22.65 -8.25 -9.51
CA LEU A 158 -21.25 -7.88 -9.75
C LEU A 158 -20.69 -8.60 -10.98
N GLU A 159 -21.36 -8.38 -12.11
CA GLU A 159 -21.00 -8.97 -13.40
C GLU A 159 -20.61 -7.86 -14.39
N LEU A 160 -19.84 -8.23 -15.41
CA LEU A 160 -19.25 -7.29 -16.37
C LEU A 160 -20.29 -6.33 -16.96
N ASP A 161 -21.43 -6.85 -17.41
CA ASP A 161 -22.45 -6.05 -18.10
C ASP A 161 -23.09 -5.01 -17.18
N PHE A 162 -23.48 -5.40 -15.97
CA PHE A 162 -24.12 -4.50 -15.01
C PHE A 162 -23.16 -3.44 -14.49
N VAL A 163 -21.94 -3.85 -14.13
CA VAL A 163 -20.93 -2.91 -13.63
C VAL A 163 -20.51 -1.94 -14.74
N SER A 164 -20.41 -2.39 -15.98
CA SER A 164 -20.12 -1.53 -17.14
C SER A 164 -21.20 -0.47 -17.37
N GLN A 165 -22.49 -0.82 -17.17
CA GLN A 165 -23.59 0.14 -17.28
C GLN A 165 -23.54 1.19 -16.16
N VAL A 166 -23.22 0.80 -14.93
CA VAL A 166 -23.04 1.75 -13.83
C VAL A 166 -21.87 2.68 -14.10
N ILE A 167 -20.73 2.14 -14.56
CA ILE A 167 -19.56 2.92 -14.99
C ILE A 167 -19.94 3.94 -16.06
N GLN A 168 -20.68 3.51 -17.09
CA GLN A 168 -21.10 4.38 -18.19
C GLN A 168 -21.99 5.53 -17.72
N SER A 169 -22.88 5.26 -16.76
CA SER A 169 -23.84 6.21 -16.20
C SER A 169 -23.18 7.17 -15.21
N GLU A 170 -22.41 6.64 -14.26
CA GLU A 170 -21.87 7.40 -13.14
C GLU A 170 -20.54 8.08 -13.44
N ARG A 171 -19.77 7.58 -14.41
CA ARG A 171 -18.44 8.10 -14.78
C ARG A 171 -17.53 8.30 -13.55
N PRO A 172 -17.23 7.23 -12.79
CA PRO A 172 -16.30 7.33 -11.66
C PRO A 172 -14.87 7.57 -12.15
N ASP A 173 -14.07 8.30 -11.37
CA ASP A 173 -12.64 8.52 -11.64
C ASP A 173 -11.80 7.33 -11.15
N GLY A 174 -12.27 6.66 -10.10
CA GLY A 174 -11.59 5.55 -9.46
C GLY A 174 -12.50 4.37 -9.16
N ILE A 175 -11.90 3.18 -9.03
CA ILE A 175 -12.58 1.96 -8.62
C ILE A 175 -11.80 1.23 -7.53
N LEU A 176 -12.51 0.73 -6.52
CA LEU A 176 -11.99 -0.14 -5.47
C LEU A 176 -12.55 -1.56 -5.63
N LEU A 177 -11.62 -2.52 -5.75
CA LEU A 177 -11.92 -3.93 -6.03
C LEU A 177 -11.62 -4.85 -4.84
N THR A 178 -10.84 -4.39 -3.86
CA THR A 178 -10.26 -5.20 -2.78
C THR A 178 -11.20 -5.44 -1.60
N PHE A 179 -12.36 -4.78 -1.56
CA PHE A 179 -13.30 -4.83 -0.43
C PHE A 179 -14.53 -5.71 -0.69
N GLY A 180 -14.62 -6.36 -1.85
CA GLY A 180 -15.75 -7.21 -2.23
C GLY A 180 -15.42 -8.70 -2.36
N GLY A 181 -14.24 -9.10 -1.89
CA GLY A 181 -13.73 -10.47 -2.01
C GLY A 181 -13.55 -10.93 -3.46
N GLN A 182 -13.56 -12.25 -3.70
CA GLN A 182 -13.26 -12.86 -4.99
C GLN A 182 -14.20 -12.39 -6.11
N THR A 183 -15.50 -12.26 -5.84
CA THR A 183 -16.48 -11.79 -6.83
C THR A 183 -16.11 -10.41 -7.39
N ALA A 184 -15.77 -9.45 -6.52
CA ALA A 184 -15.34 -8.13 -6.95
C ALA A 184 -13.98 -8.14 -7.66
N LEU A 185 -13.02 -8.93 -7.17
CA LEU A 185 -11.70 -9.07 -7.79
C LEU A 185 -11.80 -9.64 -9.21
N ASN A 186 -12.54 -10.74 -9.38
CA ASN A 186 -12.77 -11.37 -10.69
C ASN A 186 -13.49 -10.41 -11.64
N CYS A 187 -14.52 -9.70 -11.17
CA CYS A 187 -15.20 -8.68 -11.97
C CYS A 187 -14.23 -7.57 -12.42
N GLY A 188 -13.35 -7.10 -11.52
CA GLY A 188 -12.30 -6.14 -11.83
C GLY A 188 -11.32 -6.62 -12.91
N ILE A 189 -10.92 -7.89 -12.85
CA ILE A 189 -10.07 -8.52 -13.87
C ILE A 189 -10.79 -8.56 -15.24
N GLU A 190 -12.07 -8.91 -15.27
CA GLU A 190 -12.86 -8.93 -16.51
C GLU A 190 -13.10 -7.52 -17.08
N LEU A 191 -13.30 -6.51 -16.22
CA LEU A 191 -13.36 -5.10 -16.63
C LEU A 191 -12.05 -4.62 -17.27
N LYS A 192 -10.90 -5.09 -16.76
CA LYS A 192 -9.59 -4.81 -17.35
C LYS A 192 -9.42 -5.52 -18.69
N LYS A 193 -9.72 -6.82 -18.77
CA LYS A 193 -9.59 -7.61 -20.00
C LYS A 193 -10.48 -7.09 -21.13
N SER A 194 -11.68 -6.62 -20.79
CA SER A 194 -12.63 -6.03 -21.75
C SER A 194 -12.26 -4.61 -22.21
N GLY A 195 -11.25 -3.98 -21.59
CA GLY A 195 -10.84 -2.61 -21.93
C GLY A 195 -11.77 -1.51 -21.42
N ILE A 196 -12.72 -1.84 -20.54
CA ILE A 196 -13.71 -0.88 -20.01
C ILE A 196 -13.01 0.16 -19.11
N LEU A 197 -12.06 -0.28 -18.29
CA LEU A 197 -11.33 0.64 -17.40
C LEU A 197 -10.57 1.71 -18.20
N GLU A 198 -9.89 1.32 -19.28
CA GLU A 198 -9.19 2.24 -20.18
C GLU A 198 -10.16 3.14 -20.95
N LYS A 199 -11.23 2.56 -21.49
CA LYS A 199 -12.24 3.29 -22.27
C LYS A 199 -12.86 4.44 -21.48
N TYR A 200 -13.08 4.25 -20.18
CA TYR A 200 -13.65 5.27 -19.30
C TYR A 200 -12.62 5.99 -18.43
N ASN A 201 -11.32 5.74 -18.64
CA ASN A 201 -10.21 6.33 -17.89
C ASN A 201 -10.34 6.16 -16.36
N ILE A 202 -10.74 4.97 -15.92
CA ILE A 202 -10.94 4.64 -14.52
C ILE A 202 -9.63 4.17 -13.89
N LYS A 203 -9.25 4.80 -12.79
CA LYS A 203 -8.08 4.43 -11.99
C LYS A 203 -8.44 3.31 -11.02
N VAL A 204 -7.70 2.21 -11.04
CA VAL A 204 -7.79 1.22 -9.96
C VAL A 204 -7.07 1.77 -8.75
N LEU A 205 -7.78 1.89 -7.63
CA LEU A 205 -7.23 2.43 -6.39
C LEU A 205 -6.70 1.29 -5.51
N GLY A 206 -5.54 1.52 -4.88
CA GLY A 206 -4.85 0.51 -4.08
C GLY A 206 -3.98 -0.40 -4.94
N THR A 207 -4.04 -1.71 -4.68
CA THR A 207 -3.22 -2.71 -5.37
C THR A 207 -3.52 -2.74 -6.87
N PRO A 208 -2.52 -2.58 -7.76
CA PRO A 208 -2.72 -2.68 -9.19
C PRO A 208 -3.32 -4.03 -9.61
N ILE A 209 -4.16 -4.04 -10.64
CA ILE A 209 -4.78 -5.28 -11.16
C ILE A 209 -3.73 -6.31 -11.56
N GLN A 210 -2.59 -5.90 -12.12
CA GLN A 210 -1.50 -6.82 -12.47
C GLN A 210 -0.96 -7.55 -11.24
N THR A 211 -0.82 -6.86 -10.10
CA THR A 211 -0.40 -7.50 -8.85
C THR A 211 -1.46 -8.48 -8.35
N ILE A 212 -2.74 -8.13 -8.46
CA ILE A 212 -3.84 -9.04 -8.11
C ILE A 212 -3.77 -10.32 -8.97
N ILE A 213 -3.60 -10.19 -10.29
CA ILE A 213 -3.48 -11.34 -11.20
C ILE A 213 -2.27 -12.20 -10.81
N ALA A 214 -1.11 -11.57 -10.56
CA ALA A 214 0.11 -12.27 -10.20
C ALA A 214 0.03 -13.01 -8.86
N THR A 215 -0.83 -12.57 -7.93
CA THR A 215 -1.04 -13.26 -6.65
C THR A 215 -2.11 -14.36 -6.72
N GLU A 216 -3.07 -14.25 -7.64
CA GLU A 216 -4.14 -15.22 -7.81
C GLU A 216 -3.71 -16.43 -8.66
N ASP A 217 -2.82 -16.23 -9.65
CA ASP A 217 -2.22 -17.31 -10.40
C ASP A 217 -1.08 -17.96 -9.59
N ARG A 218 -1.27 -19.23 -9.20
CA ARG A 218 -0.31 -19.96 -8.36
C ARG A 218 1.08 -20.09 -8.98
N LYS A 219 1.17 -20.17 -10.31
CA LYS A 219 2.46 -20.27 -11.00
C LYS A 219 3.13 -18.90 -11.00
N GLU A 220 2.42 -17.86 -11.41
CA GLU A 220 2.99 -16.50 -11.41
C GLU A 220 3.42 -16.09 -10.00
N PHE A 221 2.60 -16.39 -8.99
CA PHE A 221 2.96 -16.16 -7.60
C PHE A 221 4.27 -16.87 -7.22
N SER A 222 4.38 -18.17 -7.53
CA SER A 222 5.59 -18.94 -7.27
C SER A 222 6.82 -18.34 -7.96
N ASP A 223 6.68 -17.95 -9.22
CA ASP A 223 7.77 -17.35 -10.00
C ASP A 223 8.24 -16.02 -9.37
N ARG A 224 7.32 -15.17 -8.90
CA ARG A 224 7.63 -13.90 -8.22
C ARG A 224 8.33 -14.09 -6.88
N VAL A 225 7.94 -15.11 -6.10
CA VAL A 225 8.59 -15.43 -4.82
C VAL A 225 10.02 -15.91 -5.06
N VAL A 226 10.24 -16.74 -6.07
CA VAL A 226 11.57 -17.23 -6.44
C VAL A 226 12.47 -16.10 -6.98
N GLU A 227 11.89 -15.12 -7.69
CA GLU A 227 12.62 -13.95 -8.23
C GLU A 227 13.39 -13.18 -7.14
N ILE A 228 12.84 -13.10 -5.93
CA ILE A 228 13.45 -12.42 -4.77
C ILE A 228 14.32 -13.34 -3.91
N GLY A 229 14.54 -14.59 -4.33
CA GLY A 229 15.33 -15.58 -3.60
C GLY A 229 14.58 -16.28 -2.45
N GLU A 230 13.27 -16.07 -2.34
CA GLU A 230 12.43 -16.73 -1.33
C GLU A 230 12.04 -18.14 -1.75
N ARG A 231 11.60 -18.95 -0.77
CA ARG A 231 11.34 -20.37 -0.96
C ARG A 231 9.86 -20.69 -1.04
N VAL A 232 9.48 -21.47 -2.04
CA VAL A 232 8.17 -22.12 -2.16
C VAL A 232 8.31 -23.63 -2.00
N ALA A 233 7.29 -24.29 -1.46
CA ALA A 233 7.27 -25.74 -1.42
C ALA A 233 7.25 -26.32 -2.85
N PRO A 234 7.92 -27.47 -3.10
CA PRO A 234 7.86 -28.13 -4.40
C PRO A 234 6.42 -28.35 -4.84
N SER A 235 6.04 -27.75 -5.96
CA SER A 235 4.66 -27.76 -6.46
C SER A 235 4.63 -27.70 -7.99
N ALA A 236 3.52 -28.11 -8.58
CA ALA A 236 3.27 -28.01 -10.02
C ALA A 236 1.81 -27.60 -10.25
N VAL A 237 1.58 -26.72 -11.22
CA VAL A 237 0.23 -26.35 -11.65
C VAL A 237 -0.22 -27.37 -12.70
N VAL A 238 -1.37 -28.00 -12.45
CA VAL A 238 -2.00 -28.96 -13.35
C VAL A 238 -3.26 -28.33 -13.95
N THR A 239 -3.40 -28.39 -15.27
CA THR A 239 -4.55 -27.83 -16.01
C THR A 239 -5.42 -28.90 -16.67
N SER A 240 -5.06 -30.18 -16.51
CA SER A 240 -5.82 -31.34 -16.96
C SER A 240 -5.61 -32.51 -16.00
N TYR A 241 -6.63 -33.35 -15.85
CA TYR A 241 -6.58 -34.61 -15.10
C TYR A 241 -6.02 -35.74 -15.94
#